data_AF-A0A5B7YGE4-F1
#
_entry.id   AF-A0A5B7YGE4-F1
#
_cell.length_a   1.000
_cell.length_b   1.000
_cell.length_c   1.000
_cell.angle_alpha   90.00
_cell.angle_beta   90.00
_cell.angle_gamma   90.00
#
_symmetry.space_group_name_H-M   'P 1'
#
loop_
_entity.id
_entity.type
_entity.pdbx_description
1 polymer ?
#
loop_
_entity_poly.entity_id
_entity_poly.type
_entity_poly.pdbx_seq_one_letter_code
_entity_poly.pdbx_strand_id
1 'polypeptide(L)'
;MFGWLKRKKKKEKRKKKNPIKEMIDARGLKPCALVLAGVIWERISNAEVAYQFVLEELGAAHNGNDAAQAFAKQSGIAFKSYEGAMQRIWSAIDGPDGPQQRLLQTCAMLKAYPDLIVALRIAIVDATMSRYELGKYDTTLNQKDKENDFAVNDPFEVESSGQATEVLAQVIER
;
A
#
# COMPACT_ATOMS: atom_id res chain seq x y z
N MET A 1 -27.23 37.19 -58.35
CA MET A 1 -26.39 35.96 -58.48
C MET A 1 -25.33 35.97 -57.40
N PHE A 2 -25.25 34.86 -56.64
CA PHE A 2 -24.13 34.33 -55.84
C PHE A 2 -23.33 35.31 -54.94
N GLY A 3 -23.20 35.11 -53.64
CA GLY A 3 -23.26 33.88 -52.86
C GLY A 3 -22.26 34.05 -51.72
N TRP A 4 -22.79 34.33 -50.53
CA TRP A 4 -22.07 34.64 -49.30
C TRP A 4 -21.20 33.45 -48.86
N LEU A 5 -19.91 33.43 -49.20
CA LEU A 5 -19.01 32.35 -48.77
C LEU A 5 -18.44 32.65 -47.38
N LYS A 6 -19.26 32.45 -46.34
CA LYS A 6 -18.77 32.33 -44.96
C LYS A 6 -17.86 31.11 -44.85
N ARG A 7 -16.55 31.34 -44.91
CA ARG A 7 -15.51 30.37 -44.51
C ARG A 7 -15.72 30.03 -43.02
N LYS A 8 -16.49 28.98 -42.73
CA LYS A 8 -16.52 28.36 -41.41
C LYS A 8 -15.14 27.74 -41.16
N LYS A 9 -14.25 28.44 -40.45
CA LYS A 9 -13.08 27.81 -39.82
C LYS A 9 -13.62 26.81 -38.79
N LYS A 10 -13.74 25.54 -39.19
CA LYS A 10 -13.98 24.43 -38.27
C LYS A 10 -12.74 24.32 -37.38
N LYS A 11 -12.74 25.02 -36.23
CA LYS A 11 -11.73 24.83 -35.19
C LYS A 11 -11.94 23.45 -34.60
N GLU A 12 -11.26 22.45 -35.16
CA GLU A 12 -11.08 21.15 -34.52
C GLU A 12 -10.46 21.43 -33.15
N LYS A 13 -11.24 21.33 -32.07
CA LYS A 13 -10.72 21.49 -30.70
C LYS A 13 -9.73 20.35 -30.48
N ARG A 14 -8.43 20.60 -30.67
CA ARG A 14 -7.37 19.67 -30.26
C ARG A 14 -7.63 19.30 -28.80
N LYS A 15 -7.97 18.04 -28.52
CA LYS A 15 -8.15 17.55 -27.15
C LYS A 15 -6.85 17.88 -26.39
N LYS A 16 -6.96 18.68 -25.33
CA LYS A 16 -5.81 19.03 -24.49
C LYS A 16 -5.31 17.72 -23.88
N LYS A 17 -4.09 17.33 -24.24
CA LYS A 17 -3.49 16.07 -23.80
C LYS A 17 -3.19 16.15 -22.30
N ASN A 18 -3.33 15.02 -21.61
CA ASN A 18 -3.11 14.94 -20.18
C ASN A 18 -1.66 14.50 -19.91
N PRO A 19 -0.85 15.30 -19.22
CA PRO A 19 0.58 15.05 -19.10
C PRO A 19 0.90 13.75 -18.33
N ILE A 20 0.13 13.42 -17.29
CA ILE A 20 0.33 12.17 -16.53
C ILE A 20 -0.06 10.97 -17.39
N LYS A 21 -1.15 11.08 -18.15
CA LYS A 21 -1.55 10.02 -19.09
C LYS A 21 -0.48 9.78 -20.15
N GLU A 22 0.06 10.84 -20.75
CA GLU A 22 1.14 10.72 -21.73
C GLU A 22 2.41 10.12 -21.12
N MET A 23 2.76 10.51 -19.89
CA MET A 23 3.90 9.93 -19.18
C MET A 23 3.72 8.41 -18.97
N ILE A 24 2.52 7.99 -18.55
CA ILE A 24 2.18 6.57 -18.35
C ILE A 24 2.18 5.82 -19.68
N ASP A 25 1.64 6.40 -20.75
CA ASP A 25 1.63 5.78 -22.08
C ASP A 25 3.04 5.59 -22.64
N ALA A 26 3.96 6.51 -22.32
CA ALA A 26 5.34 6.46 -22.79
C ALA A 26 6.25 5.54 -21.97
N ARG A 27 6.06 5.45 -20.65
CA ARG A 27 6.99 4.79 -19.71
C ARG A 27 6.41 3.56 -19.01
N GLY A 28 5.11 3.35 -19.12
CA GLY A 28 4.37 2.33 -18.39
C GLY A 28 3.92 2.81 -17.00
N LEU A 29 2.90 2.13 -16.48
CA LEU A 29 2.25 2.50 -15.21
C LEU A 29 3.20 2.39 -14.01
N LYS A 30 3.91 1.26 -13.85
CA LYS A 30 4.72 1.00 -12.66
C LYS A 30 5.85 2.02 -12.45
N PRO A 31 6.69 2.35 -13.46
CA PRO A 31 7.72 3.37 -13.28
C PRO A 31 7.15 4.75 -12.93
N CYS A 32 6.02 5.12 -13.55
CA CYS A 32 5.33 6.37 -13.24
C CYS A 32 4.74 6.39 -11.82
N ALA A 33 4.16 5.27 -11.39
CA ALA A 33 3.64 5.13 -10.04
C ALA A 33 4.75 5.28 -9.00
N LEU A 34 5.94 4.73 -9.24
CA LEU A 34 7.08 4.88 -8.34
C LEU A 34 7.55 6.34 -8.20
N VAL A 35 7.60 7.08 -9.32
CA VAL A 35 7.94 8.52 -9.31
C VAL A 35 6.90 9.31 -8.52
N LEU A 36 5.61 9.04 -8.75
CA LEU A 36 4.52 9.72 -8.05
C LEU A 36 4.44 9.33 -6.57
N ALA A 37 4.76 8.09 -6.23
CA ALA A 37 4.90 7.63 -4.86
C ALA A 37 6.01 8.40 -4.13
N GLY A 38 7.15 8.66 -4.79
CA GLY A 38 8.21 9.52 -4.25
C GLY A 38 7.71 10.88 -3.78
N VAL A 39 6.88 11.53 -4.60
CA VAL A 39 6.25 12.82 -4.26
C VAL A 39 5.30 12.72 -3.07
N ILE A 40 4.65 11.58 -2.87
CA ILE A 40 3.76 11.33 -1.71
C ILE A 40 4.60 11.04 -0.47
N TRP A 41 5.71 10.30 -0.60
CA TRP A 41 6.61 9.97 0.51
C TRP A 41 7.29 11.19 1.12
N GLU A 42 7.48 12.27 0.37
CA GLU A 42 7.91 13.57 0.91
C GLU A 42 6.97 14.11 2.01
N ARG A 43 5.73 13.61 2.07
CA ARG A 43 4.71 13.98 3.07
C ARG A 43 4.54 12.95 4.18
N ILE A 44 5.27 11.84 4.12
CA ILE A 44 5.24 10.78 5.13
C ILE A 44 6.41 10.97 6.08
N SER A 45 6.13 11.45 7.29
CA SER A 45 7.17 11.80 8.27
C SER A 45 7.81 10.60 8.94
N ASN A 46 7.09 9.49 9.10
CA ASN A 46 7.55 8.29 9.77
C ASN A 46 6.76 7.03 9.36
N ALA A 47 7.16 5.87 9.89
CA ALA A 47 6.53 4.58 9.59
C ALA A 47 5.07 4.48 10.05
N GLU A 48 4.68 5.15 11.14
CA GLU A 48 3.29 5.14 11.63
C GLU A 48 2.36 5.87 10.65
N VAL A 49 2.80 7.03 10.14
CA VAL A 49 2.10 7.78 9.10
C VAL A 49 2.01 6.97 7.81
N ALA A 50 3.08 6.26 7.44
CA ALA A 50 3.07 5.37 6.27
C ALA A 50 2.03 4.25 6.44
N TYR A 51 2.02 3.62 7.61
CA TYR A 51 1.11 2.52 7.91
C TYR A 51 -0.34 2.99 7.89
N GLN A 52 -0.67 4.09 8.54
CA GLN A 52 -2.03 4.63 8.50
C GLN A 52 -2.46 5.03 7.09
N PHE A 53 -1.59 5.68 6.31
CA PHE A 53 -1.87 6.00 4.91
C PHE A 53 -2.24 4.73 4.12
N VAL A 54 -1.48 3.65 4.31
CA VAL A 54 -1.78 2.35 3.69
C VAL A 54 -3.12 1.79 4.19
N LEU A 55 -3.42 1.85 5.49
CA LEU A 55 -4.71 1.37 6.02
C LEU A 55 -5.90 2.13 5.42
N GLU A 56 -5.81 3.45 5.29
CA GLU A 56 -6.88 4.24 4.69
C GLU A 56 -7.07 3.91 3.21
N GLU A 57 -5.98 3.75 2.46
CA GLU A 57 -6.06 3.37 1.05
C GLU A 57 -6.56 1.93 0.86
N LEU A 58 -6.23 1.00 1.76
CA LEU A 58 -6.79 -0.35 1.77
C LEU A 58 -8.29 -0.35 2.11
N GLY A 59 -8.72 0.48 3.06
CA GLY A 59 -10.13 0.69 3.36
C GLY A 59 -10.91 1.28 2.17
N ALA A 60 -10.30 2.24 1.47
CA ALA A 60 -10.86 2.77 0.22
C ALA A 60 -10.91 1.71 -0.89
N ALA A 61 -9.83 0.92 -1.04
CA ALA A 61 -9.73 -0.13 -2.05
C ALA A 61 -10.73 -1.28 -1.81
N HIS A 62 -10.98 -1.62 -0.55
CA HIS A 62 -12.00 -2.60 -0.15
C HIS A 62 -13.42 -2.20 -0.59
N ASN A 63 -13.71 -0.90 -0.66
CA ASN A 63 -14.99 -0.37 -1.15
C ASN A 63 -14.94 0.03 -2.63
N GLY A 64 -13.85 -0.28 -3.33
CA GLY A 64 -13.61 0.09 -4.73
C GLY A 64 -14.14 -0.94 -5.74
N ASN A 65 -13.59 -0.91 -6.95
CA ASN A 65 -13.89 -1.90 -7.99
C ASN A 65 -13.17 -3.24 -7.73
N ASP A 66 -13.45 -4.25 -8.56
CA ASP A 66 -12.91 -5.60 -8.41
C ASP A 66 -11.38 -5.65 -8.29
N ALA A 67 -10.67 -4.81 -9.07
CA ALA A 67 -9.21 -4.74 -9.02
C ALA A 67 -8.71 -4.18 -7.68
N ALA A 68 -9.35 -3.13 -7.17
CA ALA A 68 -9.02 -2.54 -5.88
C ALA A 68 -9.33 -3.48 -4.71
N GLN A 69 -10.49 -4.16 -4.77
CA GLN A 69 -10.87 -5.15 -3.77
C GLN A 69 -9.91 -6.34 -3.75
N ALA A 70 -9.52 -6.85 -4.92
CA ALA A 70 -8.54 -7.93 -5.03
C ALA A 70 -7.19 -7.52 -4.43
N PHE A 71 -6.73 -6.30 -4.72
CA PHE A 71 -5.52 -5.76 -4.13
C PHE A 71 -5.61 -5.69 -2.59
N ALA A 72 -6.71 -5.18 -2.04
CA ALA A 72 -6.90 -5.08 -0.59
C ALA A 72 -6.82 -6.46 0.10
N LYS A 73 -7.44 -7.49 -0.51
CA LYS A 73 -7.41 -8.88 -0.03
C LYS A 73 -6.01 -9.50 -0.11
N GLN A 74 -5.22 -9.13 -1.12
CA GLN A 74 -3.87 -9.65 -1.35
C GLN A 74 -2.77 -8.81 -0.68
N SER A 75 -3.15 -7.77 0.08
CA SER A 75 -2.21 -6.85 0.71
C SER A 75 -1.34 -7.48 1.80
N GLY A 76 -1.75 -8.63 2.35
CA GLY A 76 -1.11 -9.23 3.52
C GLY A 76 -1.43 -8.51 4.83
N ILE A 77 -2.32 -7.51 4.81
CA ILE A 77 -2.84 -6.84 6.02
C ILE A 77 -4.26 -7.36 6.28
N ALA A 78 -4.54 -7.74 7.53
CA ALA A 78 -5.85 -8.25 7.93
C ALA A 78 -6.95 -7.17 7.78
N PHE A 79 -8.13 -7.58 7.32
CA PHE A 79 -9.29 -6.69 7.15
C PHE A 79 -9.59 -5.83 8.39
N LYS A 80 -9.55 -6.45 9.56
CA LYS A 80 -9.79 -5.78 10.85
C LYS A 80 -8.85 -4.59 11.11
N SER A 81 -7.67 -4.56 10.51
CA SER A 81 -6.72 -3.46 10.67
C SER A 81 -7.16 -2.20 9.92
N TYR A 82 -7.70 -2.36 8.71
CA TYR A 82 -8.12 -1.26 7.84
C TYR A 82 -9.64 -1.02 7.81
N GLU A 83 -10.43 -1.88 8.45
CA GLU A 83 -11.83 -1.61 8.73
C GLU A 83 -11.95 -0.33 9.56
N GLY A 84 -12.78 0.61 9.08
CA GLY A 84 -12.96 1.88 9.76
C GLY A 84 -11.76 2.84 9.66
N ALA A 85 -10.70 2.54 8.90
CA ALA A 85 -9.48 3.33 8.90
C ALA A 85 -9.69 4.76 8.39
N MET A 86 -10.54 4.92 7.35
CA MET A 86 -10.86 6.24 6.77
C MET A 86 -11.68 7.14 7.72
N GLN A 87 -12.30 6.58 8.76
CA GLN A 87 -13.07 7.34 9.75
C GLN A 87 -12.19 7.85 10.90
N ARG A 88 -10.91 7.43 10.96
CA ARG A 88 -9.97 7.90 11.97
C ARG A 88 -9.45 9.27 11.54
N ILE A 89 -9.81 10.31 12.29
CA ILE A 89 -9.31 11.66 12.02
C ILE A 89 -7.82 11.69 12.36
N TRP A 90 -6.97 11.86 11.35
CA TRP A 90 -5.52 11.97 11.55
C TRP A 90 -4.94 13.03 10.62
N SER A 91 -4.77 14.24 11.15
CA SER A 91 -4.31 15.43 10.41
C SER A 91 -2.97 15.28 9.70
N ALA A 92 -2.11 14.36 10.13
CA ALA A 92 -0.87 14.04 9.44
C ALA A 92 -1.09 13.33 8.10
N ILE A 93 -2.27 12.71 7.90
CA ILE A 93 -2.67 11.98 6.70
C ILE A 93 -3.58 12.82 5.81
N ASP A 94 -4.64 13.37 6.39
CA ASP A 94 -5.74 14.06 5.71
C ASP A 94 -5.64 15.60 5.77
N GLY A 95 -4.63 16.13 6.47
CA GLY A 95 -4.38 17.56 6.53
C GLY A 95 -3.98 18.17 5.18
N PRO A 96 -3.92 19.51 5.08
CA PRO A 96 -3.66 20.23 3.82
C PRO A 96 -2.37 19.80 3.09
N ASP A 97 -1.37 19.38 3.85
CA ASP A 97 -0.06 18.93 3.38
C ASP A 97 0.14 17.40 3.48
N GLY A 98 -0.91 16.66 3.82
CA GLY A 98 -0.85 15.23 4.06
C GLY A 98 -0.70 14.38 2.78
N PRO A 99 -0.19 13.15 2.91
CA PRO A 99 0.01 12.23 1.79
C PRO A 99 -1.29 11.91 1.05
N GLN A 100 -2.43 11.84 1.75
CA GLN A 100 -3.72 11.56 1.13
C GLN A 100 -4.17 12.73 0.23
N GLN A 101 -4.02 13.97 0.70
CA GLN A 101 -4.34 15.15 -0.10
C GLN A 101 -3.44 15.26 -1.34
N ARG A 102 -2.16 14.86 -1.23
CA ARG A 102 -1.26 14.81 -2.38
C ARG A 102 -1.66 13.75 -3.41
N LEU A 103 -2.09 12.58 -2.95
CA LEU A 103 -2.61 11.52 -3.82
C LEU A 103 -3.90 11.98 -4.54
N LEU A 104 -4.82 12.62 -3.82
CA LEU A 104 -6.07 13.15 -4.39
C LEU A 104 -5.81 14.20 -5.48
N GLN A 105 -4.88 15.12 -5.26
CA GLN A 105 -4.46 16.10 -6.28
C GLN A 105 -3.92 15.41 -7.54
N THR A 106 -3.14 14.34 -7.36
CA THR A 106 -2.61 13.54 -8.47
C THR A 106 -3.73 12.86 -9.26
N CYS A 107 -4.70 12.27 -8.56
CA CYS A 107 -5.85 11.60 -9.16
C CYS A 107 -6.81 12.58 -9.86
N ALA A 108 -7.00 13.78 -9.31
CA ALA A 108 -7.86 14.82 -9.88
C ALA A 108 -7.41 15.22 -11.30
N MET A 109 -6.11 15.19 -11.57
CA MET A 109 -5.58 15.42 -12.92
C MET A 109 -6.02 14.35 -13.90
N LEU A 110 -6.29 13.12 -13.45
CA LEU A 110 -6.67 11.97 -14.28
C LEU A 110 -8.19 11.69 -14.32
N LYS A 111 -9.05 12.59 -13.81
CA LYS A 111 -10.50 12.36 -13.64
C LYS A 111 -11.28 11.81 -14.86
N ALA A 112 -10.74 11.98 -16.07
CA ALA A 112 -11.33 11.44 -17.30
C ALA A 112 -11.00 9.95 -17.55
N TYR A 113 -10.19 9.32 -16.69
CA TYR A 113 -9.66 7.96 -16.85
C TYR A 113 -9.78 7.18 -15.52
N PRO A 114 -11.01 6.83 -15.09
CA PRO A 114 -11.26 6.24 -13.77
C PRO A 114 -10.49 4.93 -13.54
N ASP A 115 -10.43 4.02 -14.53
CA ASP A 115 -9.69 2.77 -14.39
C ASP A 115 -8.19 2.99 -14.21
N LEU A 116 -7.66 4.02 -14.89
CA LEU A 116 -6.26 4.40 -14.73
C LEU A 116 -5.99 5.00 -13.34
N ILE A 117 -6.93 5.75 -12.77
CA ILE A 117 -6.80 6.25 -11.40
C ILE A 117 -6.71 5.08 -10.43
N VAL A 118 -7.57 4.08 -10.56
CA VAL A 118 -7.55 2.90 -9.69
C VAL A 118 -6.22 2.16 -9.82
N ALA A 119 -5.80 1.86 -11.05
CA ALA A 119 -4.53 1.17 -11.29
C ALA A 119 -3.32 1.95 -10.76
N LEU A 120 -3.33 3.27 -10.91
CA LEU A 120 -2.29 4.15 -10.38
C LEU A 120 -2.27 4.18 -8.85
N ARG A 121 -3.42 4.31 -8.20
CA ARG A 121 -3.53 4.29 -6.73
C ARG A 121 -3.02 2.96 -6.17
N ILE A 122 -3.47 1.83 -6.73
CA ILE A 122 -2.99 0.50 -6.33
C ILE A 122 -1.46 0.44 -6.44
N ALA A 123 -0.89 0.86 -7.58
CA ALA A 123 0.55 0.81 -7.79
C ALA A 123 1.34 1.73 -6.83
N ILE A 124 0.80 2.89 -6.47
CA ILE A 124 1.41 3.80 -5.48
C ILE A 124 1.37 3.20 -4.07
N VAL A 125 0.24 2.60 -3.69
CA VAL A 125 0.06 1.97 -2.36
C VAL A 125 0.97 0.75 -2.25
N ASP A 126 1.03 -0.09 -3.29
CA ASP A 126 1.94 -1.25 -3.37
C ASP A 126 3.41 -0.83 -3.24
N ALA A 127 3.83 0.24 -3.92
CA ALA A 127 5.18 0.79 -3.80
C ALA A 127 5.45 1.33 -2.39
N THR A 128 4.46 1.97 -1.76
CA THR A 128 4.57 2.45 -0.38
C THR A 128 4.71 1.28 0.59
N MET A 129 3.90 0.24 0.45
CA MET A 129 3.99 -0.97 1.25
C MET A 129 5.38 -1.62 1.12
N SER A 130 5.91 -1.72 -0.11
CA SER A 130 7.26 -2.25 -0.33
C SER A 130 8.34 -1.40 0.31
N ARG A 131 8.24 -0.07 0.25
CA ARG A 131 9.24 0.85 0.82
C ARG A 131 9.32 0.77 2.34
N TYR A 132 8.17 0.59 3.00
CA TYR A 132 8.05 0.58 4.46
C TYR A 132 7.90 -0.83 5.03
N GLU A 133 8.13 -1.87 4.21
CA GLU A 133 8.09 -3.29 4.61
C GLU A 133 6.75 -3.67 5.28
N LEU A 134 5.63 -3.26 4.68
CA LEU A 134 4.28 -3.47 5.22
C LEU A 134 3.54 -4.61 4.51
N GLY A 135 2.69 -5.32 5.27
CA GLY A 135 1.79 -6.35 4.73
C GLY A 135 2.55 -7.50 4.08
N LYS A 136 2.27 -7.79 2.81
CA LYS A 136 2.94 -8.85 2.03
C LYS A 136 4.46 -8.63 1.85
N TYR A 137 4.99 -7.46 2.22
CA TYR A 137 6.41 -7.15 2.20
C TYR A 137 7.04 -7.18 3.60
N ASP A 138 6.28 -7.46 4.65
CA ASP A 138 6.81 -7.59 6.00
C ASP A 138 7.69 -8.84 6.11
N THR A 139 9.00 -8.62 6.27
CA THR A 139 10.01 -9.67 6.33
C THR A 139 10.00 -10.42 7.66
N THR A 140 9.38 -9.87 8.70
CA THR A 140 9.29 -10.48 10.04
C THR A 140 8.24 -11.60 10.09
N LEU A 141 7.21 -11.53 9.24
CA LEU A 141 6.21 -12.60 9.10
C LEU A 141 6.82 -13.86 8.48
N ASN A 142 7.78 -13.71 7.56
CA ASN A 142 8.48 -14.83 6.91
C ASN A 142 9.44 -15.60 7.83
N GLN A 143 9.75 -15.09 9.03
CA GLN A 143 10.61 -15.77 10.00
C GLN A 143 9.82 -16.67 10.96
N LYS A 144 8.59 -16.29 11.32
CA LYS A 144 7.73 -17.09 12.22
C LYS A 144 7.27 -18.41 11.61
N ASP A 145 7.10 -18.46 10.29
CA ASP A 145 6.76 -19.70 9.58
C ASP A 145 7.94 -20.69 9.51
N LYS A 146 9.19 -20.23 9.70
CA LYS A 146 10.38 -21.10 9.73
C LYS A 146 10.72 -21.67 11.10
N GLU A 147 10.32 -21.00 12.18
CA GLU A 147 10.51 -21.51 13.55
C GLU A 147 9.44 -22.55 13.93
N ASN A 148 8.24 -22.48 13.34
CA ASN A 148 7.17 -23.46 13.59
C ASN A 148 7.33 -24.79 12.84
N ASP A 149 8.16 -24.87 11.79
CA ASP A 149 8.45 -26.12 11.08
C ASP A 149 9.39 -27.05 11.86
N PHE A 150 10.05 -26.57 12.93
CA PHE A 150 10.94 -27.40 13.77
C PHE A 150 10.29 -27.87 15.09
N ALA A 151 9.05 -27.48 15.35
CA ALA A 151 8.38 -27.70 16.63
C ALA A 151 7.10 -28.55 16.48
N VAL A 152 7.18 -29.74 15.88
CA VAL A 152 6.14 -30.77 16.02
C VAL A 152 6.73 -32.18 16.11
N ASN A 153 6.77 -32.67 17.35
CA ASN A 153 6.62 -34.05 17.85
C ASN A 153 7.70 -35.11 17.59
N ASP A 154 8.43 -35.44 18.66
CA ASP A 154 8.74 -36.84 18.98
C ASP A 154 8.16 -37.16 20.37
N PRO A 155 7.14 -38.03 20.49
CA PRO A 155 6.58 -38.43 21.77
C PRO A 155 7.25 -39.72 22.24
N PHE A 156 8.13 -39.62 23.23
CA PHE A 156 8.55 -40.81 23.99
C PHE A 156 8.40 -40.54 25.48
N GLU A 157 7.30 -41.05 26.04
CA GLU A 157 7.17 -41.30 27.47
C GLU A 157 8.18 -42.37 27.89
N VAL A 158 9.00 -42.07 28.90
CA VAL A 158 9.49 -43.09 29.85
C VAL A 158 9.36 -42.51 31.25
N GLU A 159 8.55 -43.19 32.05
CA GLU A 159 8.38 -42.94 33.47
C GLU A 159 9.65 -43.29 34.28
N SER A 160 9.84 -42.52 35.36
CA SER A 160 10.30 -42.98 36.68
C SER A 160 11.70 -43.62 36.82
N SER A 161 12.64 -42.84 37.38
CA SER A 161 13.28 -43.21 38.66
C SER A 161 13.94 -41.99 39.29
N GLY A 162 13.78 -41.85 40.60
CA GLY A 162 14.19 -40.68 41.36
C GLY A 162 15.69 -40.45 41.49
N GLN A 163 15.99 -39.41 42.27
CA GLN A 163 17.30 -38.90 42.70
C GLN A 163 17.94 -37.87 41.74
N ALA A 164 17.71 -36.59 42.03
CA ALA A 164 18.76 -35.55 42.11
C ALA A 164 18.14 -34.15 42.27
N THR A 165 17.32 -33.94 43.30
CA THR A 165 17.23 -32.62 43.95
C THR A 165 18.40 -32.49 44.92
N GLU A 166 19.59 -32.23 44.38
CA GLU A 166 20.81 -31.79 45.09
C GLU A 166 21.94 -31.92 44.07
N VAL A 167 22.56 -30.81 43.67
CA VAL A 167 23.99 -30.67 43.25
C VAL A 167 24.23 -29.35 42.50
N LEU A 168 23.24 -28.69 41.88
CA LEU A 168 23.47 -27.39 41.21
C LEU A 168 23.23 -26.14 42.10
N ALA A 169 23.26 -26.32 43.43
CA ALA A 169 23.34 -25.23 44.41
C ALA A 169 24.66 -25.22 45.21
N GLN A 170 25.67 -26.03 44.81
CA GLN A 170 27.00 -26.10 45.44
C GLN A 170 28.17 -26.02 44.44
N VAL A 171 28.00 -25.23 43.37
CA VAL A 171 29.14 -24.66 42.62
C VAL A 171 29.02 -23.13 42.57
N ILE A 172 28.54 -22.56 43.68
CA ILE A 172 29.21 -21.37 44.21
C ILE A 172 30.31 -21.94 45.08
N GLU A 173 31.55 -21.80 44.66
CA GLU A 173 32.65 -21.34 45.51
C GLU A 173 34.01 -21.59 44.84
N ARG A 174 34.81 -20.52 44.80
CA ARG A 174 36.28 -20.48 44.72
C ARG A 174 36.90 -20.31 43.34
#